data_AF-A0A8T1SPW0-F1
#
_entry.id   AF-A0A8T1SPW0-F1
#
_cell.length_a   1.000
_cell.length_b   1.000
_cell.length_c   1.000
_cell.angle_alpha   90.00
_cell.angle_beta   90.00
_cell.angle_gamma   90.00
#
_symmetry.space_group_name_H-M   'P 1'
#
loop_
_entity.id
_entity.type
_entity.pdbx_description
1 polymer ?
#
loop_
_entity_poly.entity_id
_entity_poly.type
_entity_poly.pdbx_seq_one_letter_code
_entity_poly.pdbx_strand_id
1 'polypeptide(L)'
;GRMGTLKAGHQTCKVACGLRQQRLGISPSPEPGDLTRGRKFGSSVMERRNTLDQDEVQKPEPGRNMGNHNDSNTDLQITYTQEAAAFFHLRQTHHFDEFEYPSDQYCKQDLFPKWHLPLKIASIASLLIFIYTFLRDVIHPFVTTNENTFYKIPILVINKVLPVVSITLLALVYLPGILAAGFQLHYGTKYKRFPQWLNGWMLSRKQLGLLSFFFASMHACYSLCYPMRRSYRYKLLNWAYQQVKQKKENAWIEHDVWRMEIYVSLGILGLALLAILAVTSIPSVSHSLTWREFHCIQSKMGYLALLLCTIHALVFAWNKWVDVNQFVLYTPPTFMIAIVLPIIVLLCKSVLLLPCLRKKIQKIRCGWDANTEMNKTQMTSRL
;
A
#
# COMPACT_ATOMS: atom_id res chain seq x y z
N GLY A 1 39.99 49.84 -41.50
CA GLY A 1 39.52 48.48 -41.15
C GLY A 1 40.64 47.49 -41.37
N ARG A 2 40.72 46.42 -40.58
CA ARG A 2 41.74 45.36 -40.69
C ARG A 2 41.07 43.98 -40.79
N MET A 3 41.63 43.15 -41.67
CA MET A 3 42.01 41.73 -41.48
C MET A 3 41.15 40.81 -40.59
N GLY A 4 40.86 39.58 -41.06
CA GLY A 4 40.61 38.47 -40.14
C GLY A 4 39.84 37.26 -40.69
N THR A 5 40.52 36.33 -41.38
CA THR A 5 40.13 34.92 -41.41
C THR A 5 40.64 34.21 -40.14
N LEU A 6 39.93 33.20 -39.59
CA LEU A 6 40.49 31.90 -39.12
C LEU A 6 39.56 31.04 -38.21
N LYS A 7 39.67 29.74 -38.48
CA LYS A 7 39.41 28.49 -37.71
C LYS A 7 39.11 28.53 -36.18
N ALA A 8 38.13 27.69 -35.83
CA ALA A 8 38.16 26.55 -34.86
C ALA A 8 38.47 26.71 -33.35
N GLY A 9 37.71 25.94 -32.56
CA GLY A 9 37.86 25.61 -31.13
C GLY A 9 36.48 25.20 -30.61
N HIS A 10 36.17 23.97 -30.20
CA HIS A 10 36.87 23.04 -29.31
C HIS A 10 37.20 23.67 -27.95
N GLN A 11 36.24 23.62 -27.01
CA GLN A 11 36.52 23.91 -25.62
C GLN A 11 35.90 22.86 -24.71
N THR A 12 36.79 22.15 -24.03
CA THR A 12 36.52 21.07 -23.07
C THR A 12 36.07 21.62 -21.73
N CYS A 13 35.14 20.94 -21.05
CA CYS A 13 35.05 20.99 -19.59
C CYS A 13 35.70 19.74 -18.99
N LYS A 14 36.86 19.90 -18.35
CA LYS A 14 37.58 18.87 -17.60
C LYS A 14 37.76 19.33 -16.15
N VAL A 15 37.02 18.74 -15.21
CA VAL A 15 37.32 18.72 -13.77
C VAL A 15 36.67 17.45 -13.20
N ALA A 16 37.30 16.56 -12.45
CA ALA A 16 38.72 16.21 -12.36
C ALA A 16 38.79 14.70 -12.03
N CYS A 17 39.78 13.96 -12.56
CA CYS A 17 39.93 12.53 -12.29
C CYS A 17 41.14 12.29 -11.39
N GLY A 18 40.92 11.71 -10.20
CA GLY A 18 41.98 11.31 -9.28
C GLY A 18 42.61 9.98 -9.70
N LEU A 19 43.65 10.03 -10.54
CA LEU A 19 44.51 8.89 -10.83
C LEU A 19 45.71 8.88 -9.89
N ARG A 20 45.85 7.84 -9.06
CA ARG A 20 47.14 7.45 -8.49
C ARG A 20 47.58 6.13 -9.14
N GLN A 21 48.62 6.19 -9.95
CA GLN A 21 49.24 5.00 -10.54
C GLN A 21 50.07 4.25 -9.51
N GLN A 22 50.07 2.92 -9.60
CA GLN A 22 51.30 2.16 -9.41
C GLN A 22 51.36 0.97 -10.38
N ARG A 23 52.44 0.95 -11.15
CA ARG A 23 53.01 -0.19 -11.90
C ARG A 23 53.45 -1.28 -10.89
N LEU A 24 53.76 -2.54 -11.23
CA LEU A 24 53.87 -3.34 -12.48
C LEU A 24 53.87 -4.82 -12.01
N GLY A 25 53.49 -5.79 -12.85
CA GLY A 25 53.66 -7.21 -12.51
C GLY A 25 52.95 -8.15 -13.48
N ILE A 26 53.67 -9.13 -14.02
CA ILE A 26 53.21 -10.06 -15.08
C ILE A 26 53.02 -11.47 -14.50
N SER A 27 52.03 -12.19 -15.02
CA SER A 27 51.66 -13.62 -14.83
C SER A 27 52.85 -14.62 -14.95
N PRO A 28 52.72 -15.93 -14.61
CA PRO A 28 51.48 -16.72 -14.48
C PRO A 28 51.36 -17.72 -13.29
N SER A 29 50.20 -18.40 -13.23
CA SER A 29 49.92 -19.58 -12.39
C SER A 29 50.80 -20.80 -12.74
N PRO A 30 50.85 -21.79 -11.83
CA PRO A 30 50.21 -23.07 -12.17
C PRO A 30 49.38 -23.72 -11.03
N GLU A 31 48.43 -24.56 -11.43
CA GLU A 31 47.81 -25.64 -10.62
C GLU A 31 48.36 -27.01 -11.08
N PRO A 32 48.02 -28.16 -10.45
CA PRO A 32 47.42 -28.39 -9.13
C PRO A 32 48.29 -29.32 -8.24
N GLY A 33 47.88 -29.56 -6.98
CA GLY A 33 48.51 -30.54 -6.09
C GLY A 33 47.54 -31.10 -5.05
N ASP A 34 47.16 -32.38 -5.21
CA ASP A 34 46.32 -33.13 -4.29
C ASP A 34 47.16 -33.68 -3.12
N LEU A 35 46.64 -33.66 -1.88
CA LEU A 35 46.94 -34.64 -0.83
C LEU A 35 46.10 -34.45 0.45
N THR A 36 45.52 -35.58 0.88
CA THR A 36 44.68 -35.76 2.07
C THR A 36 45.41 -35.60 3.42
N ARG A 37 44.60 -35.39 4.48
CA ARG A 37 44.65 -36.01 5.84
C ARG A 37 44.78 -35.00 6.99
N GLY A 38 43.79 -34.99 7.89
CA GLY A 38 43.72 -34.05 9.02
C GLY A 38 44.13 -34.62 10.38
N ARG A 39 44.06 -33.78 11.43
CA ARG A 39 44.02 -34.19 12.85
C ARG A 39 43.41 -33.11 13.74
N LYS A 40 42.76 -33.54 14.84
CA LYS A 40 42.29 -32.69 15.94
C LYS A 40 43.44 -32.33 16.90
N PHE A 41 43.44 -31.10 17.39
CA PHE A 41 43.87 -30.67 18.74
C PHE A 41 43.06 -29.39 19.05
N GLY A 42 42.56 -29.09 20.25
CA GLY A 42 42.89 -29.63 21.56
C GLY A 42 43.75 -28.62 22.32
N SER A 43 43.13 -27.71 23.08
CA SER A 43 43.84 -26.75 23.94
C SER A 43 43.05 -26.47 25.21
N SER A 44 43.76 -26.29 26.32
CA SER A 44 43.26 -26.11 27.68
C SER A 44 44.34 -25.40 28.53
N VAL A 45 43.95 -24.87 29.70
CA VAL A 45 44.81 -24.46 30.84
C VAL A 45 45.44 -23.04 30.81
N MET A 46 44.91 -22.17 31.70
CA MET A 46 45.56 -21.26 32.71
C MET A 46 46.73 -20.32 32.31
N GLU A 47 47.02 -19.18 32.97
CA GLU A 47 46.31 -18.27 33.92
C GLU A 47 47.24 -17.03 34.22
N ARG A 48 46.68 -15.95 34.81
CA ARG A 48 47.28 -15.13 35.91
C ARG A 48 48.10 -13.83 35.65
N ARG A 49 47.46 -12.67 35.95
CA ARG A 49 47.92 -11.44 36.70
C ARG A 49 49.17 -10.65 36.23
N ASN A 50 49.44 -9.38 36.59
CA ASN A 50 48.74 -8.20 37.21
C ASN A 50 49.69 -6.97 37.11
N THR A 51 49.17 -5.72 37.08
CA THR A 51 49.66 -4.46 37.75
C THR A 51 48.90 -3.23 37.16
N LEU A 52 48.17 -2.42 37.95
CA LEU A 52 48.56 -1.11 38.59
C LEU A 52 48.81 0.05 37.58
N ASP A 53 48.38 1.31 37.78
CA ASP A 53 47.68 1.99 38.91
C ASP A 53 47.04 3.37 38.49
N GLN A 54 46.14 3.92 39.33
CA GLN A 54 45.65 5.34 39.54
C GLN A 54 45.35 6.31 38.33
N ASP A 55 44.42 7.28 38.40
CA ASP A 55 44.13 8.31 39.43
C ASP A 55 42.62 8.75 39.57
N GLU A 56 42.32 9.54 40.63
CA GLU A 56 40.98 9.99 41.11
C GLU A 56 40.25 11.08 40.26
N VAL A 57 38.94 11.34 40.45
CA VAL A 57 38.32 12.32 41.40
C VAL A 57 36.79 12.31 41.16
N GLN A 58 35.82 12.43 42.11
CA GLN A 58 35.79 12.80 43.54
C GLN A 58 34.67 12.04 44.34
N LYS A 59 34.12 12.66 45.42
CA LYS A 59 33.08 12.18 46.37
C LYS A 59 32.21 13.41 46.83
N PRO A 60 31.22 13.39 47.77
CA PRO A 60 31.16 12.64 49.04
C PRO A 60 29.78 12.06 49.50
N GLU A 61 29.76 11.51 50.73
CA GLU A 61 28.67 10.78 51.41
C GLU A 61 28.47 11.32 52.88
N PRO A 62 27.59 10.76 53.75
CA PRO A 62 26.93 11.51 54.87
C PRO A 62 27.52 11.35 56.30
N GLY A 63 26.93 12.03 57.31
CA GLY A 63 27.27 11.88 58.74
C GLY A 63 26.25 12.45 59.77
N ARG A 64 26.09 11.76 60.92
CA ARG A 64 25.04 11.82 61.98
C ARG A 64 25.25 12.80 63.17
N ASN A 65 24.15 13.01 63.94
CA ASN A 65 24.05 13.23 65.43
C ASN A 65 24.56 14.57 66.06
N MET A 66 24.13 15.04 67.26
CA MET A 66 22.90 14.91 68.10
C MET A 66 22.98 15.83 69.36
N GLY A 67 21.87 16.44 69.82
CA GLY A 67 21.70 17.12 71.14
C GLY A 67 22.02 18.64 71.20
N ASN A 68 21.44 19.48 72.09
CA ASN A 68 20.45 19.27 73.17
C ASN A 68 19.77 20.61 73.62
N HIS A 69 18.69 20.51 74.42
CA HIS A 69 18.03 21.49 75.33
C HIS A 69 16.93 22.50 74.86
N ASN A 70 15.73 22.27 75.43
CA ASN A 70 14.77 23.15 76.14
C ASN A 70 14.34 24.51 75.49
N ASP A 71 13.05 24.83 75.37
CA ASP A 71 12.17 25.18 76.51
C ASP A 71 10.63 25.10 76.27
N SER A 72 9.91 24.82 77.37
CA SER A 72 8.53 25.18 77.78
C SER A 72 7.31 25.34 76.80
N ASN A 73 6.29 24.51 77.08
CA ASN A 73 4.87 24.84 77.36
C ASN A 73 3.78 25.06 76.29
N THR A 74 2.66 24.37 76.58
CA THR A 74 1.21 24.64 76.35
C THR A 74 0.51 24.05 75.11
N ASP A 75 -0.62 23.40 75.40
CA ASP A 75 -1.54 22.75 74.47
C ASP A 75 -2.23 23.70 73.47
N LEU A 76 -2.40 23.23 72.22
CA LEU A 76 -3.72 23.26 71.57
C LEU A 76 -3.86 22.21 70.43
N GLN A 77 -4.73 21.23 70.66
CA GLN A 77 -5.51 20.39 69.72
C GLN A 77 -5.01 20.27 68.26
N ILE A 78 -4.63 19.09 67.74
CA ILE A 78 -5.49 17.89 67.55
C ILE A 78 -6.85 18.20 66.88
N THR A 79 -6.83 18.86 65.70
CA THR A 79 -7.97 18.82 64.75
C THR A 79 -7.55 18.59 63.28
N TYR A 80 -6.27 18.80 62.93
CA TYR A 80 -5.84 18.81 61.52
C TYR A 80 -5.52 17.44 60.90
N THR A 81 -5.32 16.38 61.69
CA THR A 81 -4.90 15.07 61.17
C THR A 81 -6.05 14.19 60.71
N GLN A 82 -7.25 14.34 61.29
CA GLN A 82 -8.39 13.47 60.98
C GLN A 82 -9.16 13.92 59.73
N GLU A 83 -9.31 15.24 59.50
CA GLU A 83 -9.80 15.74 58.21
C GLU A 83 -8.83 15.45 57.06
N ALA A 84 -7.52 15.55 57.29
CA ALA A 84 -6.52 15.22 56.26
C ALA A 84 -6.54 13.73 55.90
N ALA A 85 -6.70 12.83 56.89
CA ALA A 85 -6.87 11.40 56.65
C ALA A 85 -8.21 11.08 55.96
N ALA A 86 -9.30 11.76 56.34
CA ALA A 86 -10.59 11.65 55.66
C ALA A 86 -10.52 12.14 54.21
N PHE A 87 -9.83 13.26 53.93
CA PHE A 87 -9.59 13.73 52.57
C PHE A 87 -8.69 12.78 51.77
N PHE A 88 -7.69 12.14 52.40
CA PHE A 88 -6.88 11.13 51.72
C PHE A 88 -7.71 9.88 51.38
N HIS A 89 -8.53 9.37 52.31
CA HIS A 89 -9.43 8.25 52.02
C HIS A 89 -10.52 8.60 51.00
N LEU A 90 -11.13 9.80 51.08
CA LEU A 90 -12.14 10.26 50.14
C LEU A 90 -11.55 10.51 48.74
N ARG A 91 -10.28 10.97 48.67
CA ARG A 91 -9.57 11.14 47.39
C ARG A 91 -9.02 9.82 46.85
N GLN A 92 -8.71 8.85 47.71
CA GLN A 92 -8.25 7.52 47.29
C GLN A 92 -9.42 6.64 46.81
N THR A 93 -10.59 6.72 47.44
CA THR A 93 -11.85 6.14 46.91
C THR A 93 -12.21 6.79 45.58
N HIS A 94 -12.31 8.14 45.51
CA HIS A 94 -12.58 8.83 44.23
C HIS A 94 -11.56 8.55 43.10
N HIS A 95 -10.31 8.15 43.40
CA HIS A 95 -9.29 7.87 42.39
C HIS A 95 -9.15 6.37 42.06
N PHE A 96 -9.76 5.45 42.84
CA PHE A 96 -9.83 4.03 42.52
C PHE A 96 -11.20 3.60 41.97
N ASP A 97 -12.30 4.23 42.43
CA ASP A 97 -13.66 3.90 41.99
C ASP A 97 -13.99 4.41 40.56
N GLU A 98 -13.16 5.28 39.96
CA GLU A 98 -13.32 5.69 38.55
C GLU A 98 -12.85 4.60 37.54
N PHE A 99 -12.38 3.44 38.03
CA PHE A 99 -12.01 2.28 37.21
C PHE A 99 -12.81 0.99 37.48
N GLU A 100 -13.69 0.93 38.49
CA GLU A 100 -14.70 -0.14 38.58
C GLU A 100 -15.93 0.20 37.72
N TYR A 101 -15.75 0.08 36.41
CA TYR A 101 -16.84 0.16 35.45
C TYR A 101 -17.83 -1.00 35.70
N PRO A 102 -19.14 -0.75 35.84
CA PRO A 102 -20.10 -1.81 36.17
C PRO A 102 -20.10 -2.90 35.10
N SER A 103 -19.68 -4.09 35.50
CA SER A 103 -19.32 -5.23 34.64
C SER A 103 -20.50 -5.86 33.89
N ASP A 104 -21.74 -5.52 34.26
CA ASP A 104 -22.96 -6.09 33.70
C ASP A 104 -23.57 -5.30 32.52
N GLN A 105 -22.89 -4.26 32.01
CA GLN A 105 -23.37 -3.50 30.84
C GLN A 105 -22.46 -3.59 29.60
N TYR A 106 -21.94 -4.80 29.33
CA TYR A 106 -21.55 -5.24 27.98
C TYR A 106 -22.76 -5.38 27.04
N CYS A 107 -23.51 -4.28 26.86
CA CYS A 107 -24.28 -4.09 25.64
C CYS A 107 -23.30 -4.17 24.47
N LYS A 108 -23.54 -5.06 23.50
CA LYS A 108 -22.66 -5.32 22.35
C LYS A 108 -22.38 -4.03 21.56
N GLN A 109 -21.31 -3.32 21.91
CA GLN A 109 -20.79 -2.24 21.10
C GLN A 109 -20.02 -2.87 19.93
N ASP A 110 -20.69 -3.02 18.79
CA ASP A 110 -20.04 -3.50 17.57
C ASP A 110 -18.87 -2.58 17.21
N LEU A 111 -17.65 -3.12 17.24
CA LEU A 111 -16.43 -2.36 16.95
C LEU A 111 -16.26 -2.20 15.43
N PHE A 112 -16.41 -0.98 14.92
CA PHE A 112 -16.36 -0.64 13.48
C PHE A 112 -17.39 -1.41 12.61
N PRO A 113 -18.71 -1.31 12.87
CA PRO A 113 -19.73 -2.15 12.25
C PRO A 113 -19.79 -1.99 10.72
N LYS A 114 -19.50 -0.78 10.22
CA LYS A 114 -19.47 -0.45 8.79
C LYS A 114 -18.22 -0.95 8.06
N TRP A 115 -17.20 -1.44 8.77
CA TRP A 115 -15.92 -1.89 8.21
C TRP A 115 -15.78 -3.42 8.13
N HIS A 116 -16.54 -4.20 8.91
CA HIS A 116 -16.42 -5.67 8.91
C HIS A 116 -16.55 -6.29 7.50
N LEU A 117 -17.53 -5.85 6.71
CA LEU A 117 -17.74 -6.36 5.35
C LEU A 117 -16.59 -5.95 4.40
N PRO A 118 -16.23 -4.66 4.25
CA PRO A 118 -15.06 -4.21 3.48
C PRO A 118 -13.75 -4.92 3.86
N LEU A 119 -13.47 -5.06 5.16
CA LEU A 119 -12.25 -5.72 5.66
C LEU A 119 -12.26 -7.20 5.31
N LYS A 120 -13.36 -7.93 5.54
CA LYS A 120 -13.48 -9.35 5.14
C LYS A 120 -13.26 -9.54 3.64
N ILE A 121 -13.86 -8.70 2.79
CA ILE A 121 -13.67 -8.74 1.33
C ILE A 121 -12.19 -8.55 0.98
N ALA A 122 -11.54 -7.52 1.53
CA ALA A 122 -10.13 -7.22 1.25
C ALA A 122 -9.17 -8.29 1.79
N SER A 123 -9.40 -8.84 2.98
CA SER A 123 -8.59 -9.91 3.56
C SER A 123 -8.70 -11.19 2.75
N ILE A 124 -9.91 -11.58 2.33
CA ILE A 124 -10.12 -12.76 1.47
C ILE A 124 -9.46 -12.56 0.10
N ALA A 125 -9.68 -11.41 -0.55
CA ALA A 125 -9.02 -11.08 -1.81
C ALA A 125 -7.49 -11.08 -1.71
N SER A 126 -6.93 -10.50 -0.63
CA SER A 126 -5.48 -10.50 -0.37
C SER A 126 -4.94 -11.91 -0.20
N LEU A 127 -5.61 -12.75 0.60
CA LEU A 127 -5.19 -14.12 0.86
C LEU A 127 -5.21 -14.97 -0.42
N LEU A 128 -6.29 -14.90 -1.20
CA LEU A 128 -6.42 -15.64 -2.45
C LEU A 128 -5.34 -15.24 -3.48
N ILE A 129 -5.14 -13.94 -3.70
CA ILE A 129 -4.12 -13.45 -4.64
C ILE A 129 -2.70 -13.68 -4.11
N PHE A 130 -2.49 -13.67 -2.79
CA PHE A 130 -1.21 -14.05 -2.18
C PHE A 130 -0.89 -15.52 -2.43
N ILE A 131 -1.80 -16.45 -2.10
CA ILE A 131 -1.62 -17.89 -2.35
C ILE A 131 -1.35 -18.14 -3.84
N TYR A 132 -2.16 -17.55 -4.72
CA TYR A 132 -1.99 -17.65 -6.17
C TYR A 132 -0.60 -17.19 -6.64
N THR A 133 -0.16 -16.01 -6.19
CA THR A 133 1.12 -15.43 -6.60
C THR A 133 2.30 -16.18 -5.98
N PHE A 134 2.17 -16.65 -4.74
CA PHE A 134 3.17 -17.47 -4.05
C PHE A 134 3.40 -18.82 -4.76
N LEU A 135 2.32 -19.52 -5.12
CA LEU A 135 2.38 -20.76 -5.88
C LEU A 135 3.12 -20.55 -7.22
N ARG A 136 2.78 -19.48 -7.95
CA ARG A 136 3.33 -19.18 -9.27
C ARG A 136 4.77 -18.65 -9.27
N ASP A 137 5.13 -17.76 -8.34
CA ASP A 137 6.44 -17.08 -8.34
C ASP A 137 7.53 -17.75 -7.47
N VAL A 138 7.12 -18.59 -6.51
CA VAL A 138 8.02 -19.21 -5.51
C VAL A 138 7.96 -20.74 -5.59
N ILE A 139 6.79 -21.35 -5.46
CA ILE A 139 6.68 -22.82 -5.45
C ILE A 139 6.98 -23.43 -6.81
N HIS A 140 6.45 -22.88 -7.91
CA HIS A 140 6.73 -23.44 -9.23
C HIS A 140 8.23 -23.46 -9.59
N PRO A 141 9.02 -22.36 -9.47
CA PRO A 141 10.47 -22.42 -9.67
C PRO A 141 11.19 -23.35 -8.68
N PHE A 142 10.74 -23.42 -7.43
CA PHE A 142 11.32 -24.34 -6.44
C PHE A 142 11.11 -25.81 -6.81
N VAL A 143 9.96 -26.19 -7.37
CA VAL A 143 9.67 -27.58 -7.78
C VAL A 143 10.28 -27.93 -9.14
N THR A 144 10.31 -27.00 -10.09
CA THR A 144 10.72 -27.29 -11.48
C THR A 144 12.20 -27.07 -11.77
N THR A 145 12.81 -26.02 -11.24
CA THR A 145 14.23 -25.68 -11.47
C THR A 145 15.08 -25.76 -10.21
N ASN A 146 14.49 -26.17 -9.08
CA ASN A 146 15.13 -26.26 -7.76
C ASN A 146 15.77 -24.93 -7.29
N GLU A 147 15.27 -23.79 -7.80
CA GLU A 147 15.78 -22.47 -7.44
C GLU A 147 15.17 -21.96 -6.13
N ASN A 148 16.00 -21.77 -5.10
CA ASN A 148 15.58 -21.15 -3.85
C ASN A 148 15.29 -19.64 -4.06
N THR A 149 14.03 -19.30 -4.31
CA THR A 149 13.59 -17.92 -4.57
C THR A 149 12.69 -17.32 -3.48
N PHE A 150 12.72 -17.89 -2.27
CA PHE A 150 11.92 -17.44 -1.12
C PHE A 150 12.16 -15.97 -0.73
N TYR A 151 13.33 -15.41 -1.03
CA TYR A 151 13.61 -13.97 -0.86
C TYR A 151 12.67 -13.04 -1.66
N LYS A 152 11.92 -13.57 -2.63
CA LYS A 152 10.88 -12.82 -3.36
C LYS A 152 9.66 -12.49 -2.50
N ILE A 153 9.36 -13.30 -1.47
CA ILE A 153 8.10 -13.22 -0.70
C ILE A 153 7.87 -11.82 -0.11
N PRO A 154 8.81 -11.21 0.66
CA PRO A 154 8.48 -10.02 1.44
C PRO A 154 8.19 -8.76 0.60
N ILE A 155 8.77 -8.66 -0.61
CA ILE A 155 8.65 -7.45 -1.45
C ILE A 155 8.02 -7.75 -2.81
N LEU A 156 8.50 -8.76 -3.56
CA LEU A 156 8.01 -8.99 -4.94
C LEU A 156 6.61 -9.61 -4.96
N VAL A 157 6.34 -10.58 -4.08
CA VAL A 157 5.00 -11.20 -3.98
C VAL A 157 4.01 -10.19 -3.41
N ILE A 158 4.35 -9.52 -2.30
CA ILE A 158 3.48 -8.47 -1.72
C ILE A 158 3.18 -7.36 -2.73
N ASN A 159 4.19 -6.83 -3.45
CA ASN A 159 3.95 -5.77 -4.45
C ASN A 159 3.19 -6.24 -5.72
N LYS A 160 2.94 -7.54 -5.89
CA LYS A 160 1.97 -8.07 -6.86
C LYS A 160 0.56 -8.18 -6.26
N VAL A 161 0.43 -8.50 -4.98
CA VAL A 161 -0.88 -8.60 -4.29
C VAL A 161 -1.51 -7.22 -4.10
N LEU A 162 -0.76 -6.25 -3.56
CA LEU A 162 -1.25 -4.91 -3.22
C LEU A 162 -2.02 -4.21 -4.37
N PRO A 163 -1.47 -4.07 -5.61
CA PRO A 163 -2.18 -3.40 -6.70
C PRO A 163 -3.43 -4.16 -7.16
N VAL A 164 -3.40 -5.50 -7.14
CA VAL A 164 -4.53 -6.34 -7.55
C VAL A 164 -5.70 -6.16 -6.60
N VAL A 165 -5.43 -6.19 -5.28
CA VAL A 165 -6.44 -5.93 -4.25
C VAL A 165 -6.94 -4.49 -4.36
N SER A 166 -6.05 -3.50 -4.53
CA SER A 166 -6.42 -2.10 -4.69
C SER A 166 -7.39 -1.86 -5.85
N ILE A 167 -7.05 -2.33 -7.06
CA ILE A 167 -7.88 -2.11 -8.26
C ILE A 167 -9.19 -2.92 -8.23
N THR A 168 -9.16 -4.11 -7.61
CA THR A 168 -10.37 -4.93 -7.37
C THR A 168 -11.33 -4.21 -6.44
N LEU A 169 -10.85 -3.70 -5.30
CA LEU A 169 -11.67 -2.92 -4.37
C LEU A 169 -12.22 -1.64 -5.02
N LEU A 170 -11.42 -0.96 -5.85
CA LEU A 170 -11.87 0.21 -6.62
C LEU A 170 -13.00 -0.14 -7.58
N ALA A 171 -12.89 -1.25 -8.32
CA ALA A 171 -13.96 -1.73 -9.19
C ALA A 171 -15.24 -2.07 -8.41
N LEU A 172 -15.11 -2.67 -7.21
CA LEU A 172 -16.23 -2.97 -6.31
C LEU A 172 -16.88 -1.72 -5.68
N VAL A 173 -16.26 -0.53 -5.74
CA VAL A 173 -16.94 0.75 -5.40
C VAL A 173 -17.95 1.15 -6.47
N TYR A 174 -17.61 0.94 -7.75
CA TYR A 174 -18.41 1.44 -8.87
C TYR A 174 -19.42 0.42 -9.42
N LEU A 175 -19.11 -0.88 -9.35
CA LEU A 175 -19.98 -1.98 -9.77
C LEU A 175 -21.41 -1.94 -9.20
N PRO A 176 -21.67 -1.72 -7.89
CA PRO A 176 -23.05 -1.71 -7.39
C PRO A 176 -23.86 -0.53 -7.93
N GLY A 177 -23.21 0.58 -8.33
CA GLY A 177 -23.87 1.69 -9.01
C GLY A 177 -24.30 1.36 -10.45
N ILE A 178 -23.60 0.44 -11.11
CA ILE A 178 -23.96 -0.12 -12.42
C ILE A 178 -25.13 -1.10 -12.25
N LEU A 179 -25.03 -2.02 -11.29
CA LEU A 179 -26.11 -2.98 -10.96
C LEU A 179 -27.40 -2.25 -10.59
N ALA A 180 -27.33 -1.20 -9.76
CA ALA A 180 -28.49 -0.37 -9.40
C ALA A 180 -29.13 0.32 -10.63
N ALA A 181 -28.33 0.76 -11.60
CA ALA A 181 -28.84 1.31 -12.86
C ALA A 181 -29.48 0.23 -13.76
N GLY A 182 -28.93 -0.99 -13.78
CA GLY A 182 -29.52 -2.16 -14.43
C GLY A 182 -30.87 -2.54 -13.83
N PHE A 183 -30.97 -2.63 -12.50
CA PHE A 183 -32.25 -2.85 -11.80
C PHE A 183 -33.27 -1.73 -12.06
N GLN A 184 -32.85 -0.46 -12.06
CA GLN A 184 -33.73 0.66 -12.45
C GLN A 184 -34.29 0.50 -13.87
N LEU A 185 -33.44 0.11 -14.83
CA LEU A 185 -33.86 -0.15 -16.22
C LEU A 185 -34.79 -1.36 -16.35
N HIS A 186 -34.52 -2.43 -15.61
CA HIS A 186 -35.30 -3.68 -15.62
C HIS A 186 -36.69 -3.48 -15.01
N TYR A 187 -36.79 -2.78 -13.88
CA TYR A 187 -38.09 -2.51 -13.24
C TYR A 187 -38.87 -1.37 -13.89
N GLY A 188 -38.23 -0.52 -14.69
CA GLY A 188 -38.87 0.62 -15.35
C GLY A 188 -39.36 1.71 -14.40
N THR A 189 -38.94 1.67 -13.12
CA THR A 189 -39.40 2.55 -12.05
C THR A 189 -38.29 2.81 -11.02
N LYS A 190 -38.36 3.94 -10.32
CA LYS A 190 -37.46 4.27 -9.19
C LYS A 190 -38.02 3.89 -7.82
N TYR A 191 -39.31 3.54 -7.74
CA TYR A 191 -40.02 3.36 -6.46
C TYR A 191 -39.84 1.97 -5.85
N LYS A 192 -39.43 0.97 -6.64
CA LYS A 192 -39.13 -0.38 -6.16
C LYS A 192 -37.80 -0.39 -5.40
N ARG A 193 -37.83 -0.87 -4.15
CA ARG A 193 -36.64 -1.01 -3.29
C ARG A 193 -35.63 -1.98 -3.91
N PHE A 194 -34.34 -1.68 -3.75
CA PHE A 194 -33.25 -2.59 -4.12
C PHE A 194 -33.21 -3.81 -3.16
N PRO A 195 -32.70 -4.96 -3.61
CA PRO A 195 -32.51 -6.11 -2.72
C PRO A 195 -31.50 -5.77 -1.61
N GLN A 196 -31.69 -6.34 -0.43
CA GLN A 196 -30.98 -5.93 0.79
C GLN A 196 -29.45 -6.06 0.69
N TRP A 197 -28.94 -7.06 -0.04
CA TRP A 197 -27.51 -7.23 -0.30
C TRP A 197 -26.91 -6.04 -1.09
N LEU A 198 -27.64 -5.52 -2.08
CA LEU A 198 -27.19 -4.39 -2.90
C LEU A 198 -27.25 -3.09 -2.11
N ASN A 199 -28.24 -2.94 -1.23
CA ASN A 199 -28.32 -1.79 -0.32
C ASN A 199 -27.12 -1.76 0.65
N GLY A 200 -26.81 -2.89 1.31
CA GLY A 200 -25.65 -3.01 2.19
C GLY A 200 -24.33 -2.68 1.49
N TRP A 201 -24.14 -3.19 0.27
CA TRP A 201 -22.95 -2.90 -0.55
C TRP A 201 -22.89 -1.42 -0.99
N MET A 202 -24.01 -0.82 -1.37
CA MET A 202 -24.08 0.60 -1.72
C MET A 202 -23.68 1.53 -0.56
N LEU A 203 -23.94 1.12 0.68
CA LEU A 203 -23.53 1.82 1.91
C LEU A 203 -22.04 1.60 2.24
N SER A 204 -21.46 0.44 1.91
CA SER A 204 -20.05 0.12 2.21
C SER A 204 -19.03 0.69 1.22
N ARG A 205 -19.49 1.41 0.17
CA ARG A 205 -18.64 1.97 -0.89
C ARG A 205 -17.55 2.91 -0.39
N LYS A 206 -17.83 3.73 0.63
CA LYS A 206 -16.85 4.68 1.21
C LYS A 206 -15.65 3.92 1.79
N GLN A 207 -15.91 2.87 2.55
CA GLN A 207 -14.90 2.04 3.19
C GLN A 207 -14.09 1.23 2.17
N LEU A 208 -14.76 0.67 1.15
CA LEU A 208 -14.08 0.01 0.02
C LEU A 208 -13.14 0.96 -0.73
N GLY A 209 -13.55 2.21 -0.97
CA GLY A 209 -12.72 3.23 -1.62
C GLY A 209 -11.50 3.66 -0.78
N LEU A 210 -11.70 3.90 0.51
CA LEU A 210 -10.61 4.21 1.45
C LEU A 210 -9.60 3.06 1.55
N LEU A 211 -10.08 1.82 1.58
CA LEU A 211 -9.24 0.63 1.64
C LEU A 211 -8.48 0.40 0.33
N SER A 212 -9.13 0.64 -0.82
CA SER A 212 -8.47 0.68 -2.14
C SER A 212 -7.32 1.68 -2.17
N PHE A 213 -7.53 2.91 -1.67
CA PHE A 213 -6.49 3.95 -1.59
C PHE A 213 -5.34 3.57 -0.64
N PHE A 214 -5.62 2.92 0.49
CA PHE A 214 -4.60 2.39 1.38
C PHE A 214 -3.71 1.36 0.67
N PHE A 215 -4.32 0.37 0.00
CA PHE A 215 -3.58 -0.61 -0.80
C PHE A 215 -2.81 0.02 -1.98
N ALA A 216 -3.35 1.07 -2.61
CA ALA A 216 -2.66 1.82 -3.67
C ALA A 216 -1.41 2.56 -3.14
N SER A 217 -1.54 3.23 -2.00
CA SER A 217 -0.44 3.94 -1.34
C SER A 217 0.67 2.97 -0.93
N MET A 218 0.30 1.82 -0.34
CA MET A 218 1.26 0.76 -0.02
C MET A 218 1.97 0.23 -1.28
N HIS A 219 1.24 -0.02 -2.37
CA HIS A 219 1.82 -0.42 -3.65
C HIS A 219 2.81 0.61 -4.20
N ALA A 220 2.49 1.91 -4.09
CA ALA A 220 3.39 2.99 -4.50
C ALA A 220 4.69 2.98 -3.68
N CYS A 221 4.61 2.92 -2.35
CA CYS A 221 5.77 2.80 -1.47
C CYS A 221 6.63 1.58 -1.81
N TYR A 222 6.02 0.40 -1.92
CA TYR A 222 6.73 -0.84 -2.25
C TYR A 222 7.42 -0.76 -3.62
N SER A 223 6.79 -0.11 -4.61
CA SER A 223 7.35 0.07 -5.95
C SER A 223 8.52 1.05 -5.97
N LEU A 224 8.43 2.17 -5.24
CA LEU A 224 9.52 3.14 -5.10
C LEU A 224 10.76 2.54 -4.39
N CYS A 225 10.56 1.56 -3.52
CA CYS A 225 11.66 0.86 -2.84
C CYS A 225 12.41 -0.18 -3.72
N TYR A 226 12.00 -0.45 -4.97
CA TYR A 226 12.67 -1.44 -5.84
C TYR A 226 14.19 -1.22 -6.02
N PRO A 227 14.68 -0.03 -6.41
CA PRO A 227 16.12 0.22 -6.59
C PRO A 227 16.94 0.16 -5.28
N MET A 228 16.30 0.34 -4.12
CA MET A 228 16.99 0.29 -2.82
C MET A 228 17.37 -1.15 -2.43
N ARG A 229 16.67 -2.17 -2.98
CA ARG A 229 16.83 -3.58 -2.60
C ARG A 229 18.17 -4.16 -3.04
N ARG A 230 18.94 -4.79 -2.12
CA ARG A 230 20.23 -5.43 -2.43
C ARG A 230 20.16 -6.42 -3.61
N SER A 231 19.10 -7.23 -3.70
CA SER A 231 18.93 -8.18 -4.82
C SER A 231 18.65 -7.52 -6.18
N TYR A 232 18.23 -6.25 -6.22
CA TYR A 232 18.22 -5.47 -7.47
C TYR A 232 19.63 -5.01 -7.82
N ARG A 233 20.40 -4.50 -6.84
CA ARG A 233 21.80 -4.09 -7.04
C ARG A 233 22.68 -5.23 -7.58
N TYR A 234 22.55 -6.44 -7.02
CA TYR A 234 23.29 -7.60 -7.53
C TYR A 234 22.87 -8.00 -8.96
N LYS A 235 21.58 -7.90 -9.30
CA LYS A 235 21.12 -8.13 -10.68
C LYS A 235 21.69 -7.09 -11.65
N LEU A 236 21.68 -5.82 -11.29
CA LEU A 236 22.24 -4.74 -12.09
C LEU A 236 23.75 -4.94 -12.34
N LEU A 237 24.50 -5.34 -11.31
CA LEU A 237 25.94 -5.64 -11.43
C LEU A 237 26.19 -6.84 -12.35
N ASN A 238 25.39 -7.91 -12.22
CA ASN A 238 25.50 -9.09 -13.09
C ASN A 238 25.15 -8.75 -14.55
N TRP A 239 24.14 -7.92 -14.80
CA TRP A 239 23.79 -7.46 -16.15
C TRP A 239 24.90 -6.59 -16.76
N ALA A 240 25.48 -5.66 -16.00
CA ALA A 240 26.61 -4.85 -16.45
C ALA A 240 27.84 -5.71 -16.79
N TYR A 241 28.17 -6.69 -15.93
CA TYR A 241 29.27 -7.64 -16.19
C TYR A 241 29.00 -8.48 -17.45
N GLN A 242 27.78 -8.99 -17.62
CA GLN A 242 27.39 -9.75 -18.83
C GLN A 242 27.45 -8.90 -20.10
N GLN A 243 27.00 -7.63 -20.04
CA GLN A 243 27.08 -6.70 -21.17
C GLN A 243 28.52 -6.46 -21.62
N VAL A 244 29.43 -6.19 -20.68
CA VAL A 244 30.87 -6.02 -20.97
C VAL A 244 31.47 -7.31 -21.53
N LYS A 245 31.14 -8.47 -20.96
CA LYS A 245 31.60 -9.79 -21.47
C LYS A 245 31.10 -10.06 -22.90
N GLN A 246 29.92 -9.58 -23.26
CA GLN A 246 29.33 -9.67 -24.61
C GLN A 246 29.81 -8.56 -25.57
N LYS A 247 30.67 -7.63 -25.12
CA LYS A 247 31.13 -6.45 -25.89
C LYS A 247 29.97 -5.60 -26.46
N LYS A 248 28.82 -5.58 -25.78
CA LYS A 248 27.63 -4.82 -26.23
C LYS A 248 27.72 -3.38 -25.72
N GLU A 249 28.08 -2.44 -26.58
CA GLU A 249 28.29 -1.04 -26.21
C GLU A 249 27.00 -0.36 -25.73
N ASN A 250 25.91 -0.48 -26.49
CA ASN A 250 24.62 0.14 -26.16
C ASN A 250 23.60 -0.90 -25.67
N ALA A 251 23.07 -0.70 -24.46
CA ALA A 251 22.01 -1.52 -23.86
C ALA A 251 20.59 -0.90 -23.96
N TRP A 252 20.45 0.27 -24.60
CA TRP A 252 19.18 0.97 -24.77
C TRP A 252 18.17 0.15 -25.59
N ILE A 253 16.91 0.11 -25.12
CA ILE A 253 15.79 -0.54 -25.79
C ILE A 253 14.61 0.43 -25.77
N GLU A 254 14.42 1.15 -26.87
CA GLU A 254 13.45 2.26 -27.02
C GLU A 254 12.03 1.89 -26.50
N HIS A 255 11.47 0.78 -26.98
CA HIS A 255 10.12 0.36 -26.61
C HIS A 255 9.96 -0.01 -25.12
N ASP A 256 11.01 -0.53 -24.48
CA ASP A 256 10.97 -0.85 -23.04
C ASP A 256 11.01 0.42 -22.18
N VAL A 257 11.73 1.45 -22.64
CA VAL A 257 11.76 2.78 -22.00
C VAL A 257 10.41 3.47 -22.14
N TRP A 258 9.85 3.57 -23.35
CA TRP A 258 8.51 4.15 -23.56
C TRP A 258 7.44 3.47 -22.70
N ARG A 259 7.47 2.13 -22.62
CA ARG A 259 6.57 1.38 -21.74
C ARG A 259 6.70 1.84 -20.29
N MET A 260 7.93 1.91 -19.77
CA MET A 260 8.23 2.29 -18.39
C MET A 260 7.69 3.69 -18.07
N GLU A 261 8.07 4.70 -18.86
CA GLU A 261 7.69 6.09 -18.63
C GLU A 261 6.16 6.29 -18.67
N ILE A 262 5.48 5.69 -19.65
CA ILE A 262 4.02 5.82 -19.80
C ILE A 262 3.30 5.19 -18.61
N TYR A 263 3.58 3.92 -18.24
CA TYR A 263 2.80 3.31 -17.15
C TYR A 263 3.12 3.93 -15.80
N VAL A 264 4.37 4.36 -15.54
CA VAL A 264 4.73 5.03 -14.28
C VAL A 264 3.97 6.36 -14.16
N SER A 265 3.97 7.19 -15.21
CA SER A 265 3.21 8.45 -15.24
C SER A 265 1.71 8.25 -15.00
N LEU A 266 1.10 7.27 -15.68
CA LEU A 266 -0.31 6.91 -15.47
C LEU A 266 -0.60 6.42 -14.04
N GLY A 267 0.33 5.71 -13.42
CA GLY A 267 0.23 5.25 -12.03
C GLY A 267 0.24 6.40 -11.03
N ILE A 268 1.13 7.38 -11.24
CA ILE A 268 1.23 8.60 -10.42
C ILE A 268 -0.08 9.42 -10.54
N LEU A 269 -0.57 9.65 -11.76
CA LEU A 269 -1.82 10.38 -11.99
C LEU A 269 -3.04 9.66 -11.39
N GLY A 270 -3.10 8.33 -11.54
CA GLY A 270 -4.14 7.51 -10.91
C GLY A 270 -4.12 7.63 -9.38
N LEU A 271 -2.95 7.52 -8.75
CA LEU A 271 -2.78 7.68 -7.30
C LEU A 271 -3.17 9.08 -6.83
N ALA A 272 -2.82 10.13 -7.58
CA ALA A 272 -3.20 11.51 -7.28
C ALA A 272 -4.73 11.70 -7.28
N LEU A 273 -5.44 11.11 -8.25
CA LEU A 273 -6.91 11.11 -8.23
C LEU A 273 -7.48 10.32 -7.04
N LEU A 274 -6.91 9.16 -6.70
CA LEU A 274 -7.33 8.39 -5.53
C LEU A 274 -7.12 9.17 -4.21
N ALA A 275 -6.03 9.95 -4.11
CA ALA A 275 -5.80 10.84 -2.96
C ALA A 275 -6.89 11.92 -2.84
N ILE A 276 -7.32 12.54 -3.95
CA ILE A 276 -8.43 13.51 -3.95
C ILE A 276 -9.74 12.84 -3.50
N LEU A 277 -10.02 11.61 -3.94
CA LEU A 277 -11.19 10.83 -3.50
C LEU A 277 -11.14 10.49 -2.00
N ALA A 278 -9.95 10.21 -1.47
CA ALA A 278 -9.73 9.93 -0.05
C ALA A 278 -9.87 11.20 0.81
N VAL A 279 -9.26 12.33 0.42
CA VAL A 279 -9.38 13.61 1.13
C VAL A 279 -10.82 14.10 1.16
N THR A 280 -11.54 14.02 0.03
CA THR A 280 -12.98 14.38 -0.01
C THR A 280 -13.90 13.38 0.71
N SER A 281 -13.38 12.24 1.16
CA SER A 281 -14.09 11.32 2.04
C SER A 281 -14.00 11.70 3.53
N ILE A 282 -13.14 12.66 3.91
CA ILE A 282 -13.07 13.18 5.28
C ILE A 282 -14.35 13.99 5.56
N PRO A 283 -15.03 13.81 6.72
CA PRO A 283 -16.30 14.49 7.00
C PRO A 283 -16.24 16.02 6.87
N SER A 284 -15.21 16.67 7.42
CA SER A 284 -15.06 18.13 7.35
C SER A 284 -15.03 18.66 5.91
N VAL A 285 -14.28 18.00 5.03
CA VAL A 285 -14.22 18.34 3.59
C VAL A 285 -15.56 18.01 2.91
N SER A 286 -16.12 16.83 3.20
CA SER A 286 -17.37 16.37 2.60
C SER A 286 -18.59 17.22 2.97
N HIS A 287 -18.59 17.87 4.13
CA HIS A 287 -19.65 18.78 4.58
C HIS A 287 -19.49 20.21 4.04
N SER A 288 -18.29 20.58 3.57
CA SER A 288 -18.02 21.90 2.97
C SER A 288 -18.41 21.96 1.48
N LEU A 289 -18.47 20.82 0.79
CA LEU A 289 -18.79 20.73 -0.64
C LEU A 289 -20.29 20.65 -0.90
N THR A 290 -20.76 21.29 -1.98
CA THR A 290 -22.12 21.05 -2.47
C THR A 290 -22.28 19.63 -2.98
N TRP A 291 -23.50 19.10 -2.99
CA TRP A 291 -23.79 17.76 -3.54
C TRP A 291 -23.30 17.60 -4.99
N ARG A 292 -23.36 18.68 -5.79
CA ARG A 292 -22.92 18.67 -7.20
C ARG A 292 -21.41 18.49 -7.33
N GLU A 293 -20.64 19.17 -6.50
CA GLU A 293 -19.17 19.04 -6.45
C GLU A 293 -18.76 17.68 -5.90
N PHE A 294 -19.33 17.27 -4.77
CA PHE A 294 -19.08 15.95 -4.18
C PHE A 294 -19.39 14.82 -5.16
N HIS A 295 -20.54 14.87 -5.85
CA HIS A 295 -20.89 13.90 -6.89
C HIS A 295 -19.96 14.01 -8.11
N CYS A 296 -19.49 15.20 -8.50
CA CYS A 296 -18.50 15.33 -9.57
C CYS A 296 -17.21 14.57 -9.22
N ILE A 297 -16.67 14.80 -8.03
CA ILE A 297 -15.42 14.17 -7.57
C ILE A 297 -15.62 12.65 -7.42
N GLN A 298 -16.54 12.22 -6.55
CA GLN A 298 -16.74 10.80 -6.22
C GLN A 298 -17.32 9.95 -7.37
N SER A 299 -17.92 10.58 -8.40
CA SER A 299 -18.44 9.87 -9.58
C SER A 299 -17.52 10.07 -10.79
N LYS A 300 -17.33 11.29 -11.29
CA LYS A 300 -16.59 11.54 -12.55
C LYS A 300 -15.10 11.27 -12.39
N MET A 301 -14.46 11.88 -11.40
CA MET A 301 -13.03 11.63 -11.13
C MET A 301 -12.81 10.19 -10.63
N GLY A 302 -13.80 9.62 -9.94
CA GLY A 302 -13.85 8.22 -9.56
C GLY A 302 -13.70 7.22 -10.73
N TYR A 303 -14.54 7.33 -11.76
CA TYR A 303 -14.42 6.50 -12.96
C TYR A 303 -13.14 6.82 -13.77
N LEU A 304 -12.66 8.08 -13.75
CA LEU A 304 -11.39 8.45 -14.39
C LEU A 304 -10.18 7.79 -13.68
N ALA A 305 -10.17 7.74 -12.35
CA ALA A 305 -9.14 7.03 -11.59
C ALA A 305 -9.14 5.53 -11.92
N LEU A 306 -10.31 4.88 -11.95
CA LEU A 306 -10.43 3.48 -12.35
C LEU A 306 -9.91 3.24 -13.78
N LEU A 307 -10.21 4.14 -14.72
CA LEU A 307 -9.71 4.08 -16.09
C LEU A 307 -8.18 4.19 -16.13
N LEU A 308 -7.59 5.21 -15.50
CA LEU A 308 -6.14 5.41 -15.47
C LEU A 308 -5.40 4.24 -14.80
N CYS A 309 -5.89 3.72 -13.67
CA CYS A 309 -5.33 2.54 -13.02
C CYS A 309 -5.43 1.28 -13.89
N THR A 310 -6.49 1.15 -14.70
CA THR A 310 -6.64 0.03 -15.65
C THR A 310 -5.67 0.16 -16.82
N ILE A 311 -5.50 1.37 -17.38
CA ILE A 311 -4.54 1.62 -18.47
C ILE A 311 -3.10 1.45 -17.97
N HIS A 312 -2.78 1.90 -16.75
CA HIS A 312 -1.50 1.64 -16.08
C HIS A 312 -1.16 0.13 -16.07
N ALA A 313 -2.11 -0.73 -15.66
CA ALA A 313 -1.91 -2.18 -15.65
C ALA A 313 -1.80 -2.79 -17.07
N LEU A 314 -2.58 -2.28 -18.04
CA LEU A 314 -2.51 -2.70 -19.44
C LEU A 314 -1.18 -2.35 -20.10
N VAL A 315 -0.68 -1.12 -19.93
CA VAL A 315 0.60 -0.65 -20.48
C VAL A 315 1.77 -1.35 -19.78
N PHE A 316 1.71 -1.60 -18.47
CA PHE A 316 2.68 -2.47 -17.78
C PHE A 316 2.77 -3.86 -18.43
N ALA A 317 1.66 -4.37 -18.96
CA ALA A 317 1.59 -5.68 -19.60
C ALA A 317 2.01 -5.68 -21.09
N TRP A 318 2.02 -4.56 -21.81
CA TRP A 318 2.58 -4.36 -23.17
C TRP A 318 2.57 -5.60 -24.11
N ASN A 319 3.67 -6.35 -24.22
CA ASN A 319 3.78 -7.58 -25.03
C ASN A 319 3.60 -8.89 -24.24
N LYS A 320 3.50 -8.83 -22.90
CA LYS A 320 3.29 -9.98 -21.99
C LYS A 320 1.93 -10.67 -22.18
N TRP A 321 1.03 -10.09 -22.97
CA TRP A 321 -0.25 -10.69 -23.38
C TRP A 321 -0.08 -11.87 -24.34
N VAL A 322 0.97 -11.83 -25.18
CA VAL A 322 1.22 -12.79 -26.26
C VAL A 322 2.31 -13.80 -25.88
N ASP A 323 3.11 -13.49 -24.85
CA ASP A 323 4.20 -14.33 -24.37
C ASP A 323 3.66 -15.58 -23.63
N VAL A 324 3.73 -16.73 -24.30
CA VAL A 324 3.29 -18.04 -23.77
C VAL A 324 4.07 -18.42 -22.50
N ASN A 325 5.30 -17.94 -22.32
CA ASN A 325 6.12 -18.19 -21.12
C ASN A 325 5.51 -17.56 -19.85
N GLN A 326 4.50 -16.69 -19.97
CA GLN A 326 3.75 -16.20 -18.82
C GLN A 326 2.74 -17.21 -18.25
N PHE A 327 2.38 -18.27 -18.98
CA PHE A 327 1.41 -19.27 -18.53
C PHE A 327 2.12 -20.39 -17.76
N VAL A 328 2.16 -20.24 -16.44
CA VAL A 328 2.79 -21.20 -15.53
C VAL A 328 1.73 -22.19 -15.06
N LEU A 329 1.92 -23.49 -15.31
CA LEU A 329 0.93 -24.54 -14.99
C LEU A 329 -0.47 -24.24 -15.56
N TYR A 330 -0.54 -23.73 -16.80
CA TYR A 330 -1.76 -23.22 -17.46
C TYR A 330 -2.46 -22.03 -16.75
N THR A 331 -1.89 -21.50 -15.65
CA THR A 331 -2.45 -20.37 -14.92
C THR A 331 -2.00 -19.03 -15.51
N PRO A 332 -2.91 -18.06 -15.72
CA PRO A 332 -2.56 -16.77 -16.32
C PRO A 332 -1.71 -15.89 -15.39
N PRO A 333 -0.89 -14.97 -15.90
CA PRO A 333 -0.20 -14.00 -15.06
C PRO A 333 -1.17 -13.13 -14.26
N THR A 334 -0.81 -12.80 -13.00
CA THR A 334 -1.67 -12.12 -12.02
C THR A 334 -2.31 -10.82 -12.53
N PHE A 335 -1.63 -10.09 -13.44
CA PHE A 335 -2.16 -8.86 -14.03
C PHE A 335 -3.39 -9.09 -14.92
N MET A 336 -3.55 -10.26 -15.55
CA MET A 336 -4.74 -10.57 -16.36
C MET A 336 -5.96 -10.68 -15.47
N ILE A 337 -5.85 -11.42 -14.36
CA ILE A 337 -6.91 -11.55 -13.35
C ILE A 337 -7.31 -10.18 -12.80
N ALA A 338 -6.32 -9.31 -12.54
CA ALA A 338 -6.51 -7.99 -11.95
C ALA A 338 -7.39 -7.05 -12.80
N ILE A 339 -7.27 -7.10 -14.13
CA ILE A 339 -7.94 -6.14 -15.02
C ILE A 339 -9.33 -6.59 -15.49
N VAL A 340 -9.69 -7.87 -15.38
CA VAL A 340 -10.98 -8.39 -15.85
C VAL A 340 -12.16 -7.64 -15.21
N LEU A 341 -12.18 -7.52 -13.88
CA LEU A 341 -13.26 -6.85 -13.16
C LEU A 341 -13.32 -5.33 -13.46
N PRO A 342 -12.21 -4.56 -13.42
CA PRO A 342 -12.17 -3.18 -13.89
C PRO A 342 -12.67 -2.98 -15.32
N ILE A 343 -12.26 -3.84 -16.26
CA ILE A 343 -12.69 -3.75 -17.67
C ILE A 343 -14.19 -3.98 -17.78
N ILE A 344 -14.76 -5.00 -17.12
CA ILE A 344 -16.21 -5.24 -17.11
C ILE A 344 -16.96 -4.01 -16.56
N VAL A 345 -16.49 -3.43 -15.46
CA VAL A 345 -17.07 -2.20 -14.87
C VAL A 345 -17.01 -1.02 -15.85
N LEU A 346 -15.89 -0.81 -16.54
CA LEU A 346 -15.72 0.26 -17.53
C LEU A 346 -16.57 0.03 -18.78
N LEU A 347 -16.66 -1.19 -19.30
CA LEU A 347 -17.50 -1.54 -20.45
C LEU A 347 -18.98 -1.36 -20.14
N CYS A 348 -19.47 -1.92 -19.03
CA CYS A 348 -20.85 -1.72 -18.60
C CYS A 348 -21.15 -0.23 -18.34
N LYS A 349 -20.19 0.54 -17.82
CA LYS A 349 -20.32 2.00 -17.68
C LYS A 349 -20.48 2.69 -19.03
N SER A 350 -19.66 2.35 -20.01
CA SER A 350 -19.73 2.90 -21.38
C SER A 350 -21.07 2.59 -22.05
N VAL A 351 -21.58 1.36 -21.90
CA VAL A 351 -22.93 0.99 -22.38
C VAL A 351 -24.00 1.86 -21.71
N LEU A 352 -23.97 2.04 -20.39
CA LEU A 352 -24.94 2.90 -19.68
C LEU A 352 -24.81 4.40 -20.01
N LEU A 353 -23.69 4.84 -20.60
CA LEU A 353 -23.49 6.21 -21.07
C LEU A 353 -24.07 6.46 -22.48
N LEU A 354 -24.39 5.41 -23.24
CA LEU A 354 -25.05 5.53 -24.56
C LEU A 354 -26.33 6.37 -24.45
N PRO A 355 -26.60 7.26 -25.43
CA PRO A 355 -27.65 8.28 -25.31
C PRO A 355 -29.05 7.70 -25.07
N CYS A 356 -29.36 6.55 -25.67
CA CYS A 356 -30.65 5.86 -25.50
C CYS A 356 -30.87 5.41 -24.05
N LEU A 357 -29.89 4.70 -23.47
CA LEU A 357 -29.96 4.21 -22.10
C LEU A 357 -29.87 5.36 -21.08
N ARG A 358 -28.98 6.33 -21.30
CA ARG A 358 -28.87 7.53 -20.46
C ARG A 358 -30.18 8.30 -20.39
N LYS A 359 -30.84 8.57 -21.52
CA LYS A 359 -32.15 9.24 -21.57
C LYS A 359 -33.23 8.44 -20.82
N LYS A 360 -33.28 7.11 -21.00
CA LYS A 360 -34.24 6.24 -20.28
C LYS A 360 -34.00 6.25 -18.77
N ILE A 361 -32.76 6.09 -18.31
CA ILE A 361 -32.39 6.18 -16.88
C ILE A 361 -32.74 7.54 -16.29
N GLN A 362 -32.50 8.63 -17.02
CA GLN A 362 -32.83 9.97 -16.56
C GLN A 362 -34.35 10.15 -16.40
N LYS A 363 -35.17 9.70 -17.36
CA LYS A 363 -36.64 9.68 -17.23
C LYS A 363 -37.09 8.91 -15.98
N ILE A 364 -36.58 7.69 -15.76
CA ILE A 364 -36.92 6.88 -14.58
C ILE A 364 -36.58 7.61 -13.27
N ARG A 365 -35.41 8.26 -13.21
CA ARG A 365 -34.99 9.04 -12.02
C ARG A 365 -35.83 10.29 -11.80
N CYS A 366 -36.25 10.97 -12.86
CA CYS A 366 -37.23 12.06 -12.80
C CYS A 366 -38.61 11.60 -12.31
N GLY A 367 -38.92 10.30 -12.34
CA GLY A 367 -40.17 9.73 -11.78
C GLY A 367 -41.06 9.05 -12.80
N TRP A 368 -40.59 8.83 -14.03
CA TRP A 368 -41.31 8.00 -15.01
C TRP A 368 -41.39 6.54 -14.51
N ASP A 369 -42.61 5.99 -14.55
CA ASP A 369 -42.92 4.59 -14.24
C ASP A 369 -43.55 3.94 -15.47
N ALA A 370 -42.85 2.95 -16.04
CA ALA A 370 -43.30 2.27 -17.25
C ALA A 370 -44.62 1.50 -17.06
N ASN A 371 -44.91 1.01 -15.84
CA ASN A 371 -46.11 0.21 -15.57
C ASN A 371 -47.36 1.09 -15.53
N THR A 372 -47.24 2.30 -14.97
CA THR A 372 -48.33 3.30 -14.95
C THR A 372 -48.71 3.75 -16.36
N GLU A 373 -47.73 3.91 -17.26
CA GLU A 373 -48.00 4.28 -18.65
C GLU A 373 -48.62 3.11 -19.43
N MET A 374 -48.15 1.87 -19.30
CA MET A 374 -48.82 0.71 -19.95
C MET A 374 -50.28 0.57 -19.51
N ASN A 375 -50.56 0.75 -18.21
CA ASN A 375 -51.94 0.68 -17.69
C ASN A 375 -52.82 1.81 -18.26
N LYS A 376 -52.29 3.03 -18.41
CA LYS A 376 -53.02 4.12 -19.10
C LYS A 376 -53.27 3.78 -20.56
N THR A 377 -52.24 3.32 -21.30
CA THR A 377 -52.38 2.99 -22.73
C THR A 377 -53.41 1.87 -22.95
N GLN A 378 -53.46 0.86 -22.07
CA GLN A 378 -54.49 -0.18 -22.11
C GLN A 378 -55.89 0.31 -21.76
N MET A 379 -56.04 1.33 -20.90
CA MET A 379 -57.35 1.97 -20.68
C MET A 379 -57.78 2.76 -21.91
N THR A 380 -56.88 3.54 -22.52
CA THR A 380 -57.18 4.35 -23.71
C THR A 380 -57.37 3.55 -24.99
N SER A 381 -56.97 2.27 -25.04
CA SER A 381 -57.24 1.37 -26.17
C SER A 381 -58.44 0.43 -25.94
N ARG A 382 -59.20 0.66 -24.86
CA ARG A 382 -60.46 -0.03 -24.52
C ARG A 382 -61.66 0.93 -24.47
N LEU A 383 -61.42 2.20 -24.77
CA LEU A 383 -62.38 3.26 -25.05
C LEU A 383 -62.34 3.55 -26.56
#